data_AF-A0A3A8RNW9-F1
#
_entry.id   AF-A0A3A8RNW9-F1
#
_cell.length_a   1.000
_cell.length_b   1.000
_cell.length_c   1.000
_cell.angle_alpha   90.00
_cell.angle_beta   90.00
_cell.angle_gamma   90.00
#
_symmetry.space_group_name_H-M   'P 1'
#
loop_
_entity.id
_entity.type
_entity.pdbx_description
1 polymer ?
#
loop_
_entity_poly.entity_id
_entity_poly.type
_entity_poly.pdbx_seq_one_letter_code
_entity_poly.pdbx_strand_id
1 'polypeptide(L)'
;MRFFSVEEASRLVPLLTKTFGRVRPWVERVQKLAEVLDGPEAPPDTVEVRSFREERDELLERIRGELGPLQEMGLEIKGADGLVDFHARRGEEPVYLCWRYGEDAVAHWHDLKAGFSGRRPIDSPDDFEPTYLS
;
A
#
# COMPACT_ATOMS: atom_id res chain seq x y z
N MET A 1 13.60 9.24 -4.32
CA MET A 1 13.04 9.09 -2.96
C MET A 1 12.55 10.45 -2.52
N ARG A 2 11.25 10.59 -2.21
CA ARG A 2 10.60 11.84 -1.83
C ARG A 2 10.23 11.77 -0.36
N PHE A 3 10.51 12.83 0.39
CA PHE A 3 10.01 12.99 1.76
C PHE A 3 8.68 13.72 1.76
N PHE A 4 7.82 13.39 2.72
CA PHE A 4 6.48 13.94 2.88
C PHE A 4 6.32 14.51 4.29
N SER A 5 5.63 15.65 4.40
CA SER A 5 5.04 16.06 5.66
C SER A 5 3.76 15.26 5.97
N VAL A 6 3.31 15.31 7.22
CA VAL A 6 2.04 14.68 7.64
C VAL A 6 0.85 15.23 6.84
N GLU A 7 0.86 16.53 6.55
CA GLU A 7 -0.19 17.15 5.74
C GLU A 7 -0.15 16.69 4.29
N GLU A 8 1.03 16.64 3.67
CA GLU A 8 1.17 16.16 2.28
C GLU A 8 0.70 14.71 2.16
N ALA A 9 1.12 13.85 3.09
CA ALA A 9 0.71 12.46 3.11
C ALA A 9 -0.81 12.34 3.35
N SER A 10 -1.38 13.14 4.26
CA SER A 10 -2.83 13.15 4.53
C SER A 10 -3.65 13.64 3.34
N ARG A 11 -3.14 14.57 2.53
CA ARG A 11 -3.81 15.01 1.28
C ARG A 11 -3.94 13.88 0.24
N LEU A 12 -3.12 12.84 0.34
CA LEU A 12 -3.17 11.67 -0.55
C LEU A 12 -4.18 10.61 -0.08
N VAL A 13 -4.67 10.67 1.15
CA VAL A 13 -5.58 9.67 1.73
C VAL A 13 -6.88 9.49 0.92
N PRO A 14 -7.55 10.53 0.39
CA PRO A 14 -8.73 10.32 -0.45
C PRO A 14 -8.43 9.53 -1.72
N LEU A 15 -7.27 9.77 -2.35
CA LEU A 15 -6.82 9.03 -3.52
C LEU A 15 -6.53 7.57 -3.15
N LEU A 16 -5.80 7.34 -2.05
CA LEU A 16 -5.49 6.00 -1.55
C LEU A 16 -6.75 5.22 -1.22
N THR A 17 -7.68 5.82 -0.49
CA THR A 17 -8.98 5.20 -0.14
C THR A 17 -9.73 4.78 -1.41
N LYS A 18 -9.80 5.65 -2.42
CA LYS A 18 -10.47 5.33 -3.68
C LYS A 18 -9.75 4.20 -4.44
N THR A 19 -8.42 4.22 -4.49
CA THR A 19 -7.63 3.24 -5.23
C THR A 19 -7.65 1.87 -4.55
N PHE A 20 -7.39 1.79 -3.25
CA PHE A 20 -7.47 0.54 -2.50
C PHE A 20 -8.91 0.00 -2.44
N GLY A 21 -9.93 0.85 -2.44
CA GLY A 21 -11.32 0.41 -2.58
C GLY A 21 -11.61 -0.35 -3.89
N ARG A 22 -10.90 -0.02 -4.99
CA ARG A 22 -10.97 -0.75 -6.27
C ARG A 22 -10.10 -2.01 -6.27
N VAL A 23 -8.88 -1.90 -5.74
CA VAL A 23 -7.85 -2.93 -5.84
C VAL A 23 -8.09 -4.10 -4.89
N ARG A 24 -8.60 -3.85 -3.67
CA ARG A 24 -8.76 -4.89 -2.64
C ARG A 24 -9.58 -6.10 -3.10
N PRO A 25 -10.76 -5.94 -3.74
CA PRO A 25 -11.51 -7.09 -4.27
C PRO A 25 -10.73 -7.92 -5.30
N TRP A 26 -9.89 -7.28 -6.11
CA TRP A 26 -9.06 -7.98 -7.09
C TRP A 26 -7.94 -8.76 -6.40
N VAL A 27 -7.32 -8.20 -5.36
CA VAL A 27 -6.31 -8.93 -4.58
C VAL A 27 -6.93 -10.14 -3.89
N GLU A 28 -8.10 -9.98 -3.26
CA GLU A 28 -8.82 -11.10 -2.64
C GLU A 28 -9.15 -12.20 -3.68
N ARG A 29 -9.51 -11.82 -4.91
CA ARG A 29 -9.76 -12.79 -5.99
C ARG A 29 -8.47 -13.49 -6.42
N VAL A 30 -7.37 -12.76 -6.61
CA VAL A 30 -6.05 -13.32 -6.94
C VAL A 30 -5.59 -14.30 -5.88
N GLN A 31 -5.75 -13.98 -4.60
CA GLN A 31 -5.40 -14.88 -3.48
C GLN A 31 -6.20 -16.19 -3.55
N LYS A 32 -7.52 -16.11 -3.74
CA LYS A 32 -8.37 -17.31 -3.91
C LYS A 32 -7.97 -18.13 -5.13
N LEU A 33 -7.64 -17.48 -6.25
CA LEU A 33 -7.17 -18.16 -7.45
C LEU A 33 -5.82 -18.86 -7.20
N ALA A 34 -4.90 -18.23 -6.48
CA ALA A 34 -3.62 -18.82 -6.11
C ALA A 34 -3.78 -20.05 -5.21
N GLU A 35 -4.68 -20.00 -4.21
CA GLU A 35 -4.99 -21.15 -3.35
C GLU A 35 -5.49 -22.36 -4.16
N VAL A 36 -6.32 -22.12 -5.18
CA VAL A 36 -6.85 -23.18 -6.06
C VAL A 36 -5.79 -23.70 -7.03
N LEU A 37 -4.99 -22.81 -7.62
CA LEU A 37 -4.05 -23.16 -8.69
C LEU A 37 -2.73 -23.74 -8.18
N ASP A 38 -2.26 -23.27 -7.03
CA ASP A 38 -0.92 -23.55 -6.49
C ASP A 38 -0.99 -24.33 -5.16
N GLY A 39 -2.18 -24.78 -4.77
CA GLY A 39 -2.41 -25.60 -3.58
C GLY A 39 -1.82 -27.02 -3.67
N PRO A 40 -1.82 -27.78 -2.56
CA PRO A 40 -1.27 -29.14 -2.50
C PRO A 40 -1.98 -30.14 -3.42
N GLU A 41 -3.23 -29.86 -3.81
CA GLU A 41 -3.99 -30.59 -4.83
C GLU A 41 -4.08 -29.76 -6.12
N ALA A 42 -2.93 -29.32 -6.64
CA ALA A 42 -2.89 -28.54 -7.88
C ALA A 42 -3.65 -29.28 -9.00
N PRO A 43 -4.66 -28.63 -9.61
CA PRO A 43 -5.53 -29.31 -10.56
C PRO A 43 -4.78 -29.62 -11.86
N PRO A 44 -5.19 -30.68 -12.59
CA PRO A 44 -4.62 -30.98 -13.90
C PRO A 44 -4.83 -29.80 -14.86
N ASP A 45 -3.93 -29.66 -15.84
CA ASP A 45 -4.01 -28.61 -16.86
C ASP A 45 -5.24 -28.82 -17.77
N THR A 46 -6.36 -28.21 -17.37
CA THR A 46 -7.65 -28.24 -18.05
C THR A 46 -7.99 -26.86 -18.61
N VAL A 47 -8.97 -26.78 -19.51
CA VAL A 47 -9.45 -25.49 -20.06
C VAL A 47 -9.88 -24.53 -18.94
N GLU A 48 -10.59 -25.04 -17.92
CA GLU A 48 -11.03 -24.26 -16.77
C GLU A 48 -9.85 -23.71 -15.94
N VAL A 49 -8.83 -24.55 -15.69
CA VAL A 49 -7.60 -24.13 -15.00
C VAL A 49 -6.83 -23.08 -15.79
N ARG A 50 -6.79 -23.16 -17.12
CA ARG A 50 -6.18 -22.13 -17.97
C ARG A 50 -6.95 -20.81 -17.88
N SER A 51 -8.28 -20.84 -17.91
CA SER A 51 -9.11 -19.65 -17.72
C SER A 51 -8.89 -18.99 -16.35
N PHE A 52 -8.71 -19.78 -15.28
CA PHE A 52 -8.36 -19.22 -13.96
C PHE A 52 -6.97 -18.58 -13.93
N ARG A 53 -5.99 -19.13 -14.67
CA ARG A 53 -4.66 -18.52 -14.81
C ARG A 53 -4.74 -17.20 -15.59
N GLU A 54 -5.49 -17.16 -16.69
CA GLU A 54 -5.74 -15.95 -17.47
C GLU A 54 -6.43 -14.87 -16.62
N GLU A 55 -7.48 -15.22 -15.88
CA GLU A 55 -8.18 -14.30 -14.97
C GLU A 55 -7.22 -13.73 -13.92
N ARG A 56 -6.39 -14.58 -13.29
CA ARG A 56 -5.40 -14.14 -12.31
C ARG A 56 -4.42 -13.14 -12.92
N ASP A 57 -3.90 -13.44 -14.10
CA ASP A 57 -2.89 -12.62 -14.76
C ASP A 57 -3.48 -11.27 -15.19
N GLU A 58 -4.72 -11.24 -15.70
CA GLU A 58 -5.45 -10.00 -15.99
C GLU A 58 -5.66 -9.13 -14.74
N LEU A 59 -6.06 -9.74 -13.61
CA LEU A 59 -6.24 -9.03 -12.35
C LEU A 59 -4.91 -8.48 -11.83
N LEU A 60 -3.81 -9.22 -11.93
CA LEU A 60 -2.48 -8.76 -11.55
C LEU A 60 -2.04 -7.53 -12.35
N GLU A 61 -2.28 -7.51 -13.66
CA GLU A 61 -1.97 -6.35 -14.49
C GLU A 61 -2.83 -5.13 -14.12
N ARG A 62 -4.12 -5.32 -13.82
CA ARG A 62 -4.98 -4.23 -13.34
C ARG A 62 -4.52 -3.67 -12.00
N ILE A 63 -4.15 -4.54 -11.06
CA ILE A 63 -3.60 -4.14 -9.76
C ILE A 63 -2.32 -3.33 -9.97
N ARG A 64 -1.41 -3.81 -10.81
CA ARG A 64 -0.17 -3.08 -11.13
C ARG A 64 -0.45 -1.71 -11.76
N GLY A 65 -1.42 -1.62 -12.67
CA GLY A 65 -1.81 -0.36 -13.31
C GLY A 65 -2.37 0.68 -12.34
N GLU A 66 -3.11 0.24 -11.32
CA GLU A 66 -3.68 1.13 -10.30
C GLU A 66 -2.67 1.54 -9.22
N LEU A 67 -1.77 0.63 -8.84
CA LEU A 67 -0.79 0.86 -7.77
C LEU A 67 0.50 1.51 -8.28
N GLY A 68 0.87 1.28 -9.55
CA GLY A 68 2.08 1.82 -10.16
C GLY A 68 2.22 3.34 -10.01
N PRO A 69 1.19 4.14 -10.37
CA PRO A 69 1.25 5.60 -10.19
C PRO A 69 1.50 6.03 -8.74
N LEU A 70 0.96 5.30 -7.76
CA LEU A 70 1.20 5.60 -6.34
C LEU A 70 2.67 5.35 -5.96
N GLN A 71 3.26 4.26 -6.47
CA GLN A 71 4.68 3.97 -6.26
C GLN A 71 5.59 5.00 -6.94
N GLU A 72 5.22 5.48 -8.13
CA GLU A 72 5.93 6.54 -8.84
C GLU A 72 5.90 7.88 -8.08
N MET A 73 4.83 8.14 -7.32
CA MET A 73 4.75 9.30 -6.42
C MET A 73 5.69 9.20 -5.22
N GLY A 74 6.30 8.03 -4.98
CA GLY A 74 7.23 7.77 -3.88
C GLY A 74 6.60 7.08 -2.66
N LEU A 75 5.41 6.49 -2.81
CA LEU A 75 4.73 5.76 -1.75
C LEU A 75 5.20 4.30 -1.72
N GLU A 76 5.36 3.75 -0.53
CA GLU A 76 5.69 2.34 -0.33
C GLU A 76 4.45 1.55 0.07
N ILE A 77 3.92 0.77 -0.87
CA ILE A 77 2.79 -0.12 -0.62
C ILE A 77 3.33 -1.40 0.03
N LYS A 78 3.02 -1.61 1.30
CA LYS A 78 3.51 -2.76 2.09
C LYS A 78 2.56 -3.94 2.10
N GLY A 79 1.26 -3.69 1.92
CA GLY A 79 0.24 -4.69 2.10
C GLY A 79 -0.95 -4.50 1.18
N ALA A 80 -1.46 -5.62 0.69
CA ALA A 80 -2.71 -5.69 -0.08
C ALA A 80 -3.95 -5.33 0.75
N ASP A 81 -3.84 -5.33 2.07
CA ASP A 81 -4.86 -4.83 3.00
C ASP A 81 -4.93 -3.29 3.02
N GLY A 82 -4.06 -2.61 2.28
CA GLY A 82 -4.03 -1.15 2.16
C GLY A 82 -3.09 -0.48 3.15
N LEU A 83 -1.96 -1.12 3.45
CA LEU A 83 -0.89 -0.55 4.24
C LEU A 83 0.08 0.22 3.34
N VAL A 84 0.23 1.51 3.59
CA VAL A 84 1.05 2.43 2.81
C VAL A 84 1.97 3.23 3.74
N ASP A 85 3.26 3.21 3.41
CA ASP A 85 4.26 3.99 4.10
C ASP A 85 4.75 5.16 3.23
N PHE A 86 4.96 6.31 3.85
CA PHE A 86 5.52 7.52 3.26
C PHE A 86 6.84 7.83 3.95
N HIS A 87 7.90 8.04 3.18
CA HIS A 87 9.15 8.54 3.76
C HIS A 87 8.93 9.93 4.34
N ALA A 88 9.34 10.15 5.59
CA ALA A 88 9.32 11.44 6.25
C ALA A 88 10.59 11.65 7.08
N ARG A 89 10.74 12.85 7.62
CA ARG A 89 11.82 13.19 8.54
C ARG A 89 11.25 13.74 9.81
N ARG A 90 11.74 13.25 10.94
CA ARG A 90 11.46 13.79 12.26
C ARG A 90 12.75 14.38 12.80
N GLY A 91 12.92 15.70 12.67
CA GLY A 91 14.23 16.34 12.79
C GLY A 91 15.23 15.75 11.77
N GLU A 92 16.40 15.31 12.24
CA GLU A 92 17.45 14.71 11.37
C GLU A 92 17.21 13.21 11.08
N GLU A 93 16.23 12.57 11.73
CA GLU A 93 16.02 11.14 11.62
C GLU A 93 15.00 10.81 10.52
N PRO A 94 15.36 9.95 9.54
CA PRO A 94 14.38 9.44 8.60
C PRO A 94 13.43 8.49 9.34
N VAL A 95 12.13 8.60 9.03
CA VAL A 95 11.05 7.79 9.58
C VAL A 95 10.04 7.48 8.47
N TYR A 96 9.11 6.58 8.75
CA TYR A 96 7.93 6.35 7.91
C TYR A 96 6.70 6.93 8.58
N LEU A 97 5.92 7.70 7.83
CA LEU A 97 4.51 7.90 8.16
C LEU A 97 3.73 6.73 7.59
N CYS A 98 2.77 6.22 8.33
CA CYS A 98 2.08 5.00 7.98
C CYS A 98 0.59 5.26 7.93
N TRP A 99 -0.05 4.83 6.85
CA TRP A 99 -1.50 4.87 6.67
C TRP A 99 -2.04 3.47 6.42
N ARG A 100 -3.19 3.18 7.00
CA ARG A 100 -3.95 1.98 6.76
C ARG A 100 -5.31 2.31 6.16
N TYR A 101 -5.74 1.52 5.19
CA TYR A 101 -7.08 1.62 4.63
C TYR A 101 -8.17 1.64 5.72
N GLY A 102 -9.01 2.67 5.67
CA GLY A 102 -10.04 2.95 6.69
C GLY A 102 -9.66 4.06 7.67
N GLU A 103 -8.40 4.50 7.69
CA GLU A 103 -7.99 5.72 8.41
C GLU A 103 -8.32 6.97 7.55
N ASP A 104 -8.92 7.99 8.16
CA ASP A 104 -9.29 9.24 7.48
C ASP A 104 -8.10 10.17 7.20
N ALA A 105 -6.99 9.97 7.91
CA ALA A 105 -5.76 10.75 7.79
C ALA A 105 -4.54 9.91 8.18
N VAL A 106 -3.34 10.42 7.88
CA VAL A 106 -2.08 9.82 8.32
C VAL A 106 -1.85 10.22 9.78
N ALA A 107 -2.07 9.28 10.70
CA ALA A 107 -2.03 9.55 12.15
C ALA A 107 -0.93 8.78 12.89
N HIS A 108 -0.17 7.94 12.19
CA HIS A 108 0.85 7.09 12.79
C HIS A 108 2.17 7.20 12.03
N TRP A 109 3.26 6.94 12.75
CA TRP A 109 4.61 6.85 12.19
C TRP A 109 5.37 5.68 12.82
N HIS A 110 6.47 5.25 12.20
CA HIS A 110 7.40 4.29 12.79
C HIS A 110 8.82 4.50 12.24
N ASP A 111 9.81 4.01 12.98
CA ASP A 111 11.21 4.04 12.55
C ASP A 111 11.44 3.12 11.34
N LEU A 112 12.42 3.46 10.50
CA LEU A 112 12.86 2.61 9.36
C LEU A 112 13.31 1.21 9.82
N LYS A 113 13.79 1.08 11.06
CA LYS A 113 14.32 -0.16 11.63
C LYS A 113 13.31 -0.95 12.47
N ALA A 114 12.22 -0.33 12.91
CA ALA A 114 11.26 -0.95 13.83
C ALA A 114 10.16 -1.77 13.14
N GLY A 115 9.93 -1.56 11.84
CA GLY A 115 8.82 -2.18 11.11
C GLY A 115 7.44 -1.75 11.62
N PHE A 116 6.38 -2.37 11.12
CA PHE A 116 4.99 -1.99 11.40
C PHE A 116 4.57 -2.13 12.87
N SER A 117 5.12 -3.10 13.61
CA SER A 117 4.85 -3.30 15.04
C SER A 117 5.33 -2.14 15.92
N GLY A 118 6.12 -1.21 15.36
CA GLY A 118 6.59 0.01 16.02
C GLY A 118 5.72 1.24 15.77
N ARG A 119 4.48 1.10 15.25
CA ARG A 119 3.58 2.24 15.01
C ARG A 119 3.36 3.06 16.29
N ARG A 120 3.66 4.34 16.19
CA ARG A 120 3.45 5.36 17.22
C ARG A 120 2.48 6.41 16.70
N PRO A 121 1.59 6.94 17.54
CA PRO A 121 0.75 8.06 17.16
C PRO A 121 1.60 9.29 16.83
N ILE A 122 1.09 10.13 15.95
CA ILE A 122 1.61 11.47 15.68
C ILE A 122 0.98 12.43 16.70
N ASP A 123 1.78 12.88 17.67
CA ASP A 123 1.31 13.82 18.69
C ASP A 123 1.21 15.25 18.12
N SER A 124 2.16 15.63 17.24
CA SER A 124 2.19 16.90 16.54
C SER A 124 2.66 16.72 15.09
N PRO A 125 1.89 17.20 14.09
CA PRO A 125 2.34 17.21 12.69
C PRO A 125 3.62 18.01 12.46
N ASP A 126 3.86 19.03 13.29
CA ASP A 126 5.03 19.92 13.22
C ASP A 126 6.34 19.22 13.61
N ASP A 127 6.27 18.05 14.24
CA ASP A 127 7.45 17.22 14.52
C ASP A 127 8.13 16.70 13.24
N PHE A 128 7.41 16.74 12.12
CA PHE A 128 7.86 16.19 10.84
C PHE A 128 8.19 17.33 9.88
N GLU A 129 9.40 17.31 9.31
CA GLU A 129 9.88 18.42 8.48
C GLU A 129 8.89 18.72 7.33
N PRO A 130 8.46 19.99 7.16
CA PRO A 130 7.76 20.39 5.95
C PRO A 130 8.72 20.32 4.77
N THR A 131 8.28 19.69 3.68
CA THR A 131 9.01 19.76 2.42
C THR A 131 9.07 21.24 2.01
N TYR A 132 10.27 21.84 1.92
CA TYR A 132 10.56 23.25 1.62
C TYR A 132 10.11 23.72 0.21
N LEU A 133 8.87 23.44 -0.15
CA LEU A 133 8.16 23.94 -1.33
C LEU A 133 6.70 24.21 -0.91
N SER A 134 6.50 25.23 -0.07
CA SER A 134 5.23 25.94 0.09
C SER A 134 5.38 27.35 -0.47
#